data_AF-A0ABD5M8S2-F1
#
_entry.id   AF-A0ABD5M8S2-F1
#
_cell.length_a   1.000
_cell.length_b   1.000
_cell.length_c   1.000
_cell.angle_alpha   90.00
_cell.angle_beta   90.00
_cell.angle_gamma   90.00
#
_symmetry.space_group_name_H-M   'P 1'
#
loop_
_entity.id
_entity.type
_entity.pdbx_description
1 polymer ?
#
loop_
_entity_poly.entity_id
_entity_poly.type
_entity_poly.pdbx_seq_one_letter_code
_entity_poly.pdbx_strand_id
1 'polypeptide(L)' 'MSTHLSENTLELVQQIVDLNCDGERLVALSKDQVLQTLEGSGLSEAEVERALAELVERGELAETDEGYRCAAQRAEQ' A
#
# COMPACT_ATOMS: atom_id res chain seq x y z
N MET A 1 -2.16 12.39 -20.60
CA MET A 1 -2.86 11.11 -20.47
C MET A 1 -2.82 10.72 -19.01
N SER A 2 -3.94 10.84 -18.30
CA SER A 2 -4.05 10.40 -16.92
C SER A 2 -4.17 8.89 -16.95
N THR A 3 -3.07 8.19 -16.69
CA THR A 3 -3.07 6.75 -16.43
C THR A 3 -3.82 6.55 -15.12
N HIS A 4 -5.14 6.39 -15.21
CA HIS A 4 -5.95 5.93 -14.10
C HIS A 4 -5.40 4.57 -13.69
N LEU A 5 -5.00 4.46 -12.42
CA LEU A 5 -4.78 3.16 -11.82
C LEU A 5 -6.11 2.40 -11.85
N SER A 6 -6.03 1.11 -12.16
CA SER A 6 -7.22 0.26 -12.03
C SER A 6 -7.51 0.10 -10.54
N GLU A 7 -8.79 0.12 -10.15
CA GLU A 7 -9.20 -0.13 -8.75
C GLU A 7 -8.62 -1.45 -8.22
N ASN A 8 -8.56 -2.47 -9.09
CA ASN A 8 -7.91 -3.74 -8.81
C ASN A 8 -6.42 -3.62 -8.40
N THR A 9 -5.68 -2.64 -8.95
CA THR A 9 -4.28 -2.41 -8.57
C THR A 9 -4.17 -1.84 -7.15
N LEU A 10 -5.09 -0.93 -6.80
CA LEU A 10 -5.14 -0.33 -5.46
C LEU A 10 -5.51 -1.38 -4.41
N GLU A 11 -6.52 -2.19 -4.68
CA GLU A 11 -6.95 -3.27 -3.79
C GLU A 11 -5.82 -4.28 -3.53
N LEU A 12 -5.03 -4.62 -4.56
CA LEU A 12 -3.93 -5.58 -4.43
C LEU A 12 -2.78 -5.02 -3.58
N VAL A 13 -2.42 -3.76 -3.79
CA VAL A 13 -1.39 -3.07 -2.99
C VAL A 13 -1.84 -2.93 -1.55
N GLN A 14 -3.10 -2.54 -1.33
CA GLN A 14 -3.70 -2.40 0.00
C GLN A 14 -3.70 -3.74 0.74
N GLN A 15 -4.18 -4.82 0.11
CA GLN A 15 -4.22 -6.15 0.74
C GLN A 15 -2.83 -6.63 1.20
N ILE A 16 -1.78 -6.37 0.43
CA ILE A 16 -0.41 -6.75 0.83
C ILE A 16 0.02 -6.00 2.09
N VAL A 17 -0.28 -4.70 2.16
CA VAL A 17 0.04 -3.91 3.35
C VAL A 17 -0.82 -4.35 4.55
N ASP A 18 -2.12 -4.61 4.34
CA ASP A 18 -3.03 -5.13 5.36
C ASP A 18 -2.60 -6.49 5.93
N LEU A 19 -2.15 -7.42 5.08
CA LEU A 19 -1.62 -8.73 5.51
C LEU A 19 -0.41 -8.59 6.44
N ASN A 20 0.32 -7.47 6.38
CA ASN A 20 1.45 -7.18 7.26
C ASN A 20 1.05 -6.40 8.52
N CYS A 21 -0.19 -5.89 8.58
CA CYS A 21 -0.74 -5.22 9.76
C CYS A 21 -1.49 -6.19 10.70
N ASP A 22 -1.97 -7.32 10.18
CA ASP A 22 -2.75 -8.30 10.94
C ASP A 22 -1.83 -9.26 11.72
N GLY A 23 -1.53 -8.90 12.98
CA GLY A 23 -0.82 -9.81 13.89
C GLY A 23 0.11 -9.11 14.88
N GLU A 24 -0.43 -8.29 15.77
CA GLU A 24 0.25 -7.76 16.98
C GLU A 24 1.50 -6.87 16.74
N ARG A 25 1.98 -6.74 15.50
CA ARG A 25 3.08 -5.86 15.10
C ARG A 25 2.65 -5.07 13.88
N LEU A 26 2.39 -3.78 14.05
CA LEU A 26 2.20 -2.83 12.96
C LEU A 26 3.57 -2.59 12.28
N VAL A 27 4.01 -3.54 11.47
CA VAL A 27 5.28 -3.43 10.73
C VAL A 27 5.02 -2.66 9.45
N ALA A 28 5.71 -1.53 9.28
CA ALA A 28 5.71 -0.83 8.01
C ALA A 28 6.47 -1.65 6.96
N LEU A 29 5.93 -1.69 5.74
CA LEU A 29 6.57 -2.29 4.58
C LEU A 29 7.24 -1.22 3.73
N SER A 30 8.54 -1.36 3.49
CA SER A 30 9.25 -0.53 2.51
C SER A 30 8.67 -0.72 1.12
N LYS A 31 8.80 0.31 0.26
CA LYS A 31 8.43 0.25 -1.16
C LYS A 31 9.01 -1.00 -1.85
N ASP A 32 10.29 -1.29 -1.61
CA ASP A 32 10.97 -2.48 -2.17
C ASP A 32 10.32 -3.80 -1.74
N GLN A 33 9.83 -3.90 -0.50
CA GLN A 33 9.15 -5.11 -0.01
C GLN A 33 7.78 -5.29 -0.65
N VAL A 34 7.04 -4.20 -0.83
CA VAL A 34 5.77 -4.20 -1.57
C VAL A 34 6.02 -4.63 -3.03
N LEU A 35 7.04 -4.07 -3.67
CA LEU A 35 7.44 -4.44 -5.04
C LEU A 35 7.84 -5.91 -5.16
N GLN A 36 8.64 -6.43 -4.22
CA GLN A 36 9.02 -7.84 -4.19
C GLN A 36 7.82 -8.76 -4.01
N THR A 37 6.85 -8.36 -3.19
CA THR A 37 5.63 -9.15 -2.98
C THR A 37 4.72 -9.14 -4.22
N LEU A 38 4.78 -8.04 -4.99
CA LEU A 38 4.07 -7.87 -6.26
C LEU A 38 4.88 -8.36 -7.48
N GLU A 39 6.06 -8.94 -7.26
CA GLU A 39 6.87 -9.49 -8.32
C GLU A 39 6.13 -10.68 -8.95
N GLY A 40 5.70 -10.53 -10.20
CA GLY A 40 4.87 -11.52 -10.90
C GLY A 40 3.38 -11.16 -11.01
N SER A 41 2.92 -10.08 -10.38
CA SER A 41 1.55 -9.54 -10.57
C SER A 41 1.37 -8.83 -11.93
N GLY A 42 2.47 -8.57 -12.64
CA GLY A 42 2.47 -7.81 -13.90
C GLY A 42 2.40 -6.28 -13.72
N LEU A 43 2.49 -5.79 -12.48
CA LEU A 43 2.50 -4.37 -12.17
C LEU A 43 3.91 -3.79 -12.31
N SER A 44 3.99 -2.60 -12.88
CA SER A 44 5.24 -1.84 -12.97
C SER A 44 5.54 -1.14 -11.64
N GLU A 45 6.82 -0.86 -11.37
CA GLU A 45 7.19 -0.09 -10.18
C GLU A 45 6.45 1.25 -10.06
N ALA A 46 6.30 1.97 -11.19
CA ALA A 46 5.59 3.24 -11.23
C ALA A 46 4.09 3.10 -10.91
N GLU A 47 3.48 1.95 -11.20
CA GLU A 47 2.08 1.69 -10.87
C GLU A 47 1.92 1.43 -9.38
N VAL A 48 2.84 0.66 -8.79
CA VAL A 48 2.88 0.39 -7.35
C VAL A 48 3.15 1.68 -6.56
N GLU A 49 4.12 2.49 -6.99
CA GLU A 49 4.43 3.77 -6.34
C GLU A 49 3.22 4.72 -6.35
N ARG A 50 2.54 4.84 -7.50
CA ARG A 50 1.33 5.66 -7.59
C ARG A 50 0.20 5.11 -6.75
N ALA A 51 0.04 3.78 -6.69
CA ALA A 51 -0.99 3.15 -5.87
C ALA A 51 -0.75 3.39 -4.38
N LEU A 52 0.49 3.26 -3.91
CA LEU A 52 0.88 3.58 -2.54
C LEU A 52 0.60 5.05 -2.21
N ALA A 53 1.02 5.98 -3.09
CA ALA A 53 0.76 7.41 -2.90
C ALA A 53 -0.75 7.74 -2.87
N GLU A 54 -1.54 7.11 -3.75
CA GLU A 54 -2.99 7.30 -3.79
C GLU A 54 -3.68 6.74 -2.54
N LEU A 55 -3.28 5.56 -2.06
CA LEU A 55 -3.81 4.98 -0.82
C LEU A 55 -3.45 5.81 0.42
N VAL A 56 -2.27 6.45 0.44
CA VAL A 56 -1.89 7.41 1.48
C VAL A 56 -2.74 8.67 1.39
N GLU A 57 -2.96 9.22 0.20
CA GLU A 57 -3.81 10.41 -0.01
C GLU A 57 -5.27 10.14 0.41
N ARG A 58 -5.77 8.92 0.15
CA ARG A 58 -7.10 8.45 0.59
C ARG A 58 -7.18 8.19 2.09
N GLY A 59 -6.05 8.18 2.80
CA GLY A 59 -5.97 7.90 4.23
C GLY A 59 -6.18 6.42 4.58
N GLU A 60 -6.03 5.52 3.61
CA GLU A 60 -6.10 4.07 3.81
C GLU A 60 -4.75 3.51 4.30
N LEU A 61 -3.65 4.13 3.84
CA LEU A 61 -2.30 3.85 4.31
C LEU A 61 -1.68 5.08 5.00
N ALA A 62 -0.69 4.83 5.84
CA ALA A 62 0.17 5.84 6.43
C ALA A 62 1.63 5.59 6.01
N GLU A 63 2.25 6.62 5.44
CA GLU A 63 3.69 6.65 5.20
C GLU A 63 4.43 6.99 6.51
N THR A 64 5.49 6.24 6.81
CA THR A 64 6.38 6.41 7.96
C THR A 64 7.83 6.34 7.49
N ASP A 65 8.79 6.69 8.36
CA ASP A 65 10.22 6.54 8.07
C ASP A 65 10.64 5.07 7.77
N GLU A 66 9.82 4.10 8.17
CA GLU A 66 10.05 2.67 7.96
C GLU A 66 9.33 2.12 6.72
N GLY A 67 8.50 2.93 6.04
CA GLY A 67 7.77 2.55 4.83
C GLY A 67 6.26 2.84 4.92
N TYR A 68 5.45 1.91 4.44
CA TYR A 68 3.99 2.02 4.37
C TYR A 68 3.34 1.04 5.33
N ARG A 69 2.43 1.53 6.17
CA ARG A 69 1.60 0.69 7.04
C ARG A 69 0.15 1.06 6.84
N CYS A 70 -0.74 0.20 7.33
CA CYS A 70 -2.16 0.52 7.40
C CYS A 70 -2.34 1.81 8.19
N ALA A 71 -3.18 2.71 7.68
CA ALA A 71 -3.67 3.77 8.52
C ALA A 71 -4.32 3.09 9.72
N ALA A 72 -3.85 3.36 10.93
CA ALA A 72 -4.57 2.95 12.12
C ALA A 72 -5.97 3.52 11.92
N GLN A 73 -6.95 2.66 11.60
CA GLN A 73 -8.32 3.07 11.38
C GLN A 73 -8.62 4.06 12.49
N ARG A 74 -9.19 5.22 12.15
CA ARG A 74 -9.66 6.18 13.12
C ARG A 74 -10.50 5.43 14.16
N ALA A 75 -9.85 4.95 15.21
CA ALA A 75 -10.45 4.71 16.48
C ALA A 75 -11.03 6.08 16.81
N GLU A 76 -12.35 6.12 16.97
CA GLU A 76 -13.13 7.32 17.28
C GLU A 76 -13.64 8.11 16.06
N GLN A 77 -14.71 7.59 15.45
CA GLN A 77 -15.92 8.39 15.19
C GLN A 77 -17.14 7.70 15.78
#